data_AF-A0A7S1NWF7-F1
#
_entry.id   AF-A0A7S1NWF7-F1
#
_cell.length_a   1.000
_cell.length_b   1.000
_cell.length_c   1.000
_cell.angle_alpha   90.00
_cell.angle_beta   90.00
_cell.angle_gamma   90.00
#
_symmetry.space_group_name_H-M   'P 1'
#
loop_
_entity.id
_entity.type
_entity.pdbx_description
1 polymer ?
#
loop_
_entity_poly.entity_id
_entity_poly.type
_entity_poly.pdbx_seq_one_letter_code
_entity_poly.pdbx_strand_id
1 'polypeptide(L)'
;MSPTEINGIQHYVLHVLDAARNVLLEWRTIDDFIDEADPAIPEETDLPNDFYHANNAERTADGNILITMRNCNQLVLLSGKTGRILWRMGGKTSDFTFIGEDMDPPFLGQHNAQQLPNGNILMYDNGRKGPFSAGRPSRALELQLDLENMTATKVWSFTHPTNLSSACCGGVQMVDNGK
;
A
#
# COMPACT_ATOMS: atom_id res chain seq x y z
N MET A 1 -12.12 0.75 6.87
CA MET A 1 -11.25 1.69 7.62
C MET A 1 -12.00 2.98 7.82
N SER A 2 -11.82 3.63 8.97
CA SER A 2 -12.45 4.92 9.28
C SER A 2 -11.41 5.95 9.70
N PRO A 3 -11.51 7.20 9.24
CA PRO A 3 -10.60 8.25 9.67
C PRO A 3 -10.93 8.80 11.07
N THR A 4 -9.94 9.35 11.76
CA THR A 4 -10.08 10.11 13.02
C THR A 4 -9.06 11.24 13.04
N GLU A 5 -9.47 12.46 13.36
CA GLU A 5 -8.57 13.63 13.36
C GLU A 5 -7.99 13.88 14.76
N ILE A 6 -6.66 13.97 14.86
CA ILE A 6 -5.93 14.31 16.08
C ILE A 6 -4.84 15.32 15.72
N ASN A 7 -4.80 16.46 16.42
CA ASN A 7 -3.87 17.57 16.13
C ASN A 7 -3.88 18.07 14.68
N GLY A 8 -5.03 17.99 13.99
CA GLY A 8 -5.16 18.37 12.58
C GLY A 8 -4.69 17.30 11.59
N ILE A 9 -4.32 16.11 12.07
CA ILE A 9 -3.89 14.97 11.25
C ILE A 9 -4.99 13.91 11.24
N GLN A 10 -5.35 13.45 10.05
CA GLN A 10 -6.27 12.35 9.82
C GLN A 10 -5.54 11.01 9.96
N HIS A 11 -5.80 10.32 11.07
CA HIS A 11 -5.37 8.94 11.31
C HIS A 11 -6.42 7.95 10.84
N TYR A 12 -6.02 6.69 10.63
CA TYR A 12 -6.89 5.64 10.14
C TYR A 12 -7.01 4.51 11.15
N VAL A 13 -8.23 4.01 11.31
CA VAL A 13 -8.54 2.83 12.11
C VAL A 13 -8.94 1.69 11.16
N LEU A 14 -8.29 0.54 11.33
CA LEU A 14 -8.70 -0.73 10.75
C LEU A 14 -9.41 -1.56 11.83
N HIS A 15 -10.61 -2.03 11.52
CA HIS A 15 -11.30 -3.04 12.31
C HIS A 15 -11.44 -4.34 11.52
N VAL A 16 -11.16 -5.44 12.20
CA VAL A 16 -11.66 -6.76 11.80
C VAL A 16 -12.89 -7.04 12.65
N LEU A 17 -14.00 -7.35 11.99
CA LEU A 17 -15.27 -7.66 12.65
C LEU A 17 -15.65 -9.12 12.44
N ASP A 18 -16.34 -9.71 13.41
CA ASP A 18 -17.09 -10.96 13.18
C ASP A 18 -18.44 -10.69 12.49
N ALA A 19 -19.20 -11.76 12.22
CA ALA A 19 -20.52 -11.64 11.59
C ALA A 19 -21.55 -10.87 12.44
N ALA A 20 -21.35 -10.81 13.76
CA ALA A 20 -22.18 -10.06 14.70
C ALA A 20 -21.69 -8.61 14.89
N ARG A 21 -20.65 -8.18 14.17
CA ARG A 21 -20.00 -6.86 14.23
C ARG A 21 -19.21 -6.59 15.52
N ASN A 22 -18.81 -7.63 16.24
CA ASN A 22 -17.86 -7.47 17.34
C ASN A 22 -16.47 -7.21 16.76
N VAL A 23 -15.72 -6.29 17.37
CA VAL A 23 -14.33 -6.01 16.99
C VAL A 23 -13.43 -7.15 17.46
N LEU A 24 -12.85 -7.88 16.51
CA LEU A 24 -11.86 -8.92 16.73
C LEU A 24 -10.43 -8.39 16.74
N LEU A 25 -10.18 -7.32 15.99
CA LEU A 25 -8.89 -6.64 15.88
C LEU A 25 -9.14 -5.15 15.64
N GLU A 26 -8.39 -4.30 16.33
CA GLU A 26 -8.26 -2.88 16.04
C GLU A 26 -6.78 -2.57 15.79
N TRP A 27 -6.51 -1.84 14.72
CA TRP A 27 -5.21 -1.24 14.46
C TRP A 27 -5.40 0.23 14.09
N ARG A 28 -4.53 1.10 14.59
CA ARG A 28 -4.64 2.55 14.39
C ARG A 28 -3.31 3.11 13.97
N THR A 29 -3.30 3.95 12.94
CA THR A 29 -2.05 4.58 12.49
C THR A 29 -1.40 5.40 13.61
N ILE A 30 -2.18 6.06 14.47
CA ILE A 30 -1.66 6.88 15.57
C ILE A 30 -0.82 6.10 16.60
N ASP A 31 -1.03 4.80 16.73
CA ASP A 31 -0.27 4.00 17.72
C ASP A 31 1.11 3.60 17.19
N ASP A 32 1.24 3.36 15.88
CA ASP A 32 2.44 2.79 15.26
C ASP A 32 3.23 3.79 14.39
N PHE A 33 2.61 4.87 13.94
CA PHE A 33 3.25 5.93 13.13
C PHE A 33 3.56 7.12 14.01
N ILE A 34 4.64 6.95 14.78
CA ILE A 34 5.19 7.93 15.70
C ILE A 34 6.65 8.17 15.35
N ASP A 35 7.10 9.41 15.51
CA ASP A 35 8.49 9.83 15.31
C ASP A 35 9.09 9.33 13.98
N GLU A 36 10.21 8.60 14.04
CA GLU A 36 10.93 8.09 12.85
C GLU A 36 10.16 6.99 12.11
N ALA A 37 9.16 6.37 12.73
CA ALA A 37 8.33 5.35 12.10
C ALA A 37 7.18 5.93 11.27
N ASP A 38 6.88 7.23 11.40
CA ASP A 38 5.81 7.89 10.67
C ASP A 38 6.18 8.10 9.18
N PRO A 39 5.46 7.47 8.24
CA PRO A 39 5.69 7.67 6.81
C PRO A 39 5.13 9.00 6.28
N ALA A 40 4.44 9.80 7.11
CA ALA A 40 3.88 11.08 6.70
C ALA A 40 4.96 12.07 6.28
N ILE A 41 4.69 12.78 5.18
CA ILE A 41 5.55 13.84 4.66
C ILE A 41 4.71 15.12 4.60
N PRO A 42 4.96 16.10 5.49
CA PRO A 42 4.21 17.36 5.52
C PRO A 42 4.14 18.11 4.19
N GLU A 43 5.13 17.90 3.30
CA GLU A 43 5.33 18.68 2.08
C GLU A 43 4.88 17.98 0.78
N GLU A 44 4.46 16.70 0.82
CA GLU A 44 4.18 15.89 -0.39
C GLU A 44 2.69 15.73 -0.76
N THR A 45 1.81 16.27 0.08
CA THR A 45 0.37 16.16 -0.08
C THR A 45 -0.28 17.53 -0.26
N ASP A 46 -1.09 17.66 -1.32
CA ASP A 46 -1.99 18.81 -1.51
C ASP A 46 -3.14 18.84 -0.48
N LEU A 47 -3.21 17.79 0.37
CA LEU A 47 -4.19 17.59 1.43
C LEU A 47 -3.44 17.62 2.78
N PRO A 48 -3.36 18.79 3.44
CA PRO A 48 -2.49 19.01 4.59
C PRO A 48 -2.87 18.18 5.83
N ASN A 49 -4.02 17.51 5.82
CA ASN A 49 -4.50 16.72 6.96
C ASN A 49 -4.55 15.22 6.66
N ASP A 50 -4.45 14.77 5.39
CA ASP A 50 -4.64 13.36 5.01
C ASP A 50 -3.35 12.75 4.45
N PHE A 51 -2.42 12.43 5.35
CA PHE A 51 -1.08 11.96 4.98
C PHE A 51 -1.02 10.51 4.55
N TYR A 52 -1.89 9.67 5.10
CA TYR A 52 -1.86 8.23 4.86
C TYR A 52 -2.78 7.84 3.71
N HIS A 53 -4.03 8.34 3.72
CA HIS A 53 -5.07 7.99 2.76
C HIS A 53 -5.18 6.48 2.52
N ALA A 54 -5.53 5.74 3.57
CA ALA A 54 -5.69 4.29 3.49
C ALA A 54 -6.91 3.95 2.63
N ASN A 55 -6.68 3.27 1.49
CA ASN A 55 -7.70 3.09 0.44
C ASN A 55 -8.06 1.62 0.16
N ASN A 56 -7.28 0.67 0.67
CA ASN A 56 -7.55 -0.77 0.55
C ASN A 56 -7.07 -1.51 1.79
N ALA A 57 -7.79 -2.58 2.16
CA ALA A 57 -7.36 -3.55 3.14
C ALA A 57 -7.78 -4.95 2.68
N GLU A 58 -6.82 -5.86 2.60
CA GLU A 58 -7.03 -7.20 2.08
C GLU A 58 -6.52 -8.27 3.04
N ARG A 59 -7.29 -9.35 3.20
CA ARG A 59 -6.81 -10.52 3.95
C ARG A 59 -5.96 -11.39 3.06
N THR A 60 -4.76 -11.70 3.53
CA THR A 60 -3.90 -12.70 2.91
C THR A 60 -4.37 -14.12 3.24
N ALA A 61 -3.85 -15.11 2.50
CA ALA A 61 -4.21 -16.52 2.68
C ALA A 61 -3.85 -17.07 4.08
N ASP A 62 -2.80 -16.53 4.71
CA ASP A 62 -2.36 -16.88 6.07
C ASP A 62 -3.10 -16.07 7.17
N GLY A 63 -4.06 -15.24 6.78
CA GLY A 63 -4.94 -14.50 7.67
C GLY A 63 -4.40 -13.14 8.12
N ASN A 64 -3.21 -12.73 7.65
CA ASN A 64 -2.69 -11.38 7.82
C ASN A 64 -3.50 -10.35 7.01
N ILE A 65 -3.19 -9.07 7.21
CA ILE A 65 -3.96 -7.96 6.62
C ILE A 65 -3.00 -7.01 5.91
N LEU A 66 -3.11 -6.94 4.59
CA LEU A 66 -2.36 -6.00 3.76
C LEU A 66 -3.16 -4.71 3.61
N ILE A 67 -2.59 -3.60 4.07
CA ILE A 67 -3.18 -2.26 3.99
C ILE A 67 -2.44 -1.45 2.93
N THR A 68 -3.20 -0.73 2.10
CA THR A 68 -2.67 0.21 1.12
C THR A 68 -2.88 1.64 1.59
N MET A 69 -1.81 2.42 1.67
CA MET A 69 -1.82 3.84 2.04
C MET A 69 -1.28 4.68 0.88
N ARG A 70 -2.21 5.40 0.23
CA ARG A 70 -1.97 6.07 -1.04
C ARG A 70 -1.00 7.23 -0.91
N ASN A 71 -1.20 8.08 0.09
CA ASN A 71 -0.58 9.41 0.10
C ASN A 71 0.87 9.35 0.60
N CYS A 72 1.25 8.34 1.38
CA CYS A 72 2.63 8.07 1.77
C CYS A 72 3.31 6.97 0.92
N ASN A 73 2.68 6.54 -0.18
CA ASN A 73 3.19 5.53 -1.11
C ASN A 73 3.65 4.23 -0.42
N GLN A 74 2.86 3.73 0.53
CA GLN A 74 3.27 2.62 1.39
C GLN A 74 2.20 1.52 1.48
N LEU A 75 2.66 0.29 1.53
CA LEU A 75 1.89 -0.88 1.95
C LEU A 75 2.36 -1.34 3.33
N VAL A 76 1.44 -1.81 4.15
CA VAL A 76 1.73 -2.36 5.48
C VAL A 76 1.06 -3.71 5.61
N LEU A 77 1.83 -4.74 5.98
CA LEU A 77 1.27 -6.03 6.36
C LEU A 77 1.17 -6.12 7.87
N LEU A 78 -0.04 -6.35 8.38
CA LEU A 78 -0.30 -6.59 9.79
C LEU A 78 -0.51 -8.08 10.06
N SER A 79 0.03 -8.53 11.19
CA SER A 79 -0.31 -9.82 11.78
C SER A 79 -1.81 -9.89 12.04
N GLY A 80 -2.50 -10.83 11.39
CA GLY A 80 -3.93 -11.03 11.61
C GLY A 80 -4.28 -11.56 13.00
N LYS A 81 -3.27 -12.03 13.74
CA LYS A 81 -3.42 -12.57 15.10
C LYS A 81 -3.17 -11.53 16.18
N THR A 82 -2.23 -10.61 15.95
CA THR A 82 -1.74 -9.70 16.99
C THR A 82 -1.86 -8.22 16.63
N GLY A 83 -2.20 -7.88 15.38
CA GLY A 83 -2.29 -6.50 14.91
C GLY A 83 -0.96 -5.79 14.74
N ARG A 84 0.17 -6.49 14.98
CA ARG A 84 1.52 -5.92 14.84
C ARG A 84 1.90 -5.80 13.37
N ILE A 85 2.61 -4.72 13.03
CA ILE A 85 3.26 -4.59 11.72
C ILE A 85 4.30 -5.70 11.56
N LEU A 86 4.17 -6.48 10.48
CA LEU A 86 5.13 -7.49 10.06
C LEU A 86 6.20 -6.88 9.15
N TRP A 87 5.78 -6.02 8.24
CA TRP A 87 6.67 -5.23 7.38
C TRP A 87 5.94 -4.03 6.77
N ARG A 88 6.74 -3.07 6.29
CA ARG A 88 6.35 -1.88 5.52
C ARG A 88 7.05 -1.91 4.17
N MET A 89 6.33 -1.64 3.10
CA MET A 89 6.88 -1.63 1.74
C MET A 89 6.57 -0.30 1.05
N GLY A 90 7.60 0.34 0.54
CA GLY A 90 7.47 1.64 -0.13
C GLY A 90 7.40 2.80 0.88
N GLY A 91 7.42 4.01 0.32
CA GLY A 91 7.52 5.23 1.10
C GLY A 91 8.86 5.35 1.84
N LYS A 92 8.91 6.31 2.76
CA LYS A 92 10.14 6.69 3.47
C LYS A 92 10.63 5.65 4.49
N THR A 93 9.70 4.89 5.07
CA THR A 93 9.97 3.88 6.12
C THR A 93 9.87 2.46 5.58
N SER A 94 10.22 2.26 4.30
CA SER A 94 10.23 0.95 3.65
C SER A 94 11.28 0.04 4.28
N ASP A 95 10.89 -1.20 4.57
CA ASP A 95 11.83 -2.25 4.97
C ASP A 95 12.48 -2.92 3.75
N PHE A 96 11.93 -2.71 2.54
CA PHE A 96 12.35 -3.40 1.33
C PHE A 96 13.31 -2.60 0.46
N THR A 97 14.31 -3.29 -0.10
CA THR A 97 15.06 -2.84 -1.29
C THR A 97 14.35 -3.30 -2.56
N PHE A 98 14.15 -2.39 -3.51
CA PHE A 98 13.45 -2.68 -4.76
C PHE A 98 14.42 -3.00 -5.90
N ILE A 99 14.11 -4.05 -6.67
CA ILE A 99 14.97 -4.55 -7.75
C ILE A 99 14.19 -4.55 -9.07
N GLY A 100 14.81 -4.01 -10.12
CA GLY A 100 14.27 -3.96 -11.48
C GLY A 100 14.17 -2.54 -12.04
N GLU A 101 13.81 -2.44 -13.32
CA GLU A 101 13.66 -1.16 -14.00
C GLU A 101 12.45 -0.37 -13.46
N ASP A 102 12.56 0.97 -13.46
CA ASP A 102 11.49 1.88 -13.01
C ASP A 102 10.97 1.59 -11.59
N MET A 103 11.88 1.20 -10.69
CA MET A 103 11.60 0.88 -9.29
C MET A 103 12.09 1.95 -8.30
N ASP A 104 12.51 3.11 -8.79
CA ASP A 104 12.88 4.28 -7.98
C ASP A 104 12.17 5.54 -8.49
N PRO A 105 11.06 5.98 -7.87
CA PRO A 105 10.34 5.30 -6.79
C PRO A 105 9.56 4.06 -7.28
N PRO A 106 9.30 3.06 -6.41
CA PRO A 106 8.72 1.77 -6.80
C PRO A 106 7.26 1.84 -7.26
N PHE A 107 6.43 2.61 -6.56
CA PHE A 107 5.02 2.87 -6.89
C PHE A 107 4.59 4.22 -6.29
N LEU A 108 3.59 4.85 -6.88
CA LEU A 108 3.13 6.18 -6.49
C LEU A 108 1.60 6.30 -6.52
N GLY A 109 1.00 6.61 -5.38
CA GLY A 109 -0.43 6.83 -5.24
C GLY A 109 -1.27 5.57 -5.51
N GLN A 110 -0.71 4.41 -5.19
CA GLN A 110 -1.19 3.07 -5.52
C GLN A 110 -2.54 2.71 -4.89
N HIS A 111 -3.25 1.78 -5.53
CA HIS A 111 -4.53 1.23 -5.11
C HIS A 111 -4.54 -0.29 -5.25
N ASN A 112 -5.48 -0.92 -4.53
CA ASN A 112 -5.86 -2.32 -4.73
C ASN A 112 -4.66 -3.29 -4.70
N ALA A 113 -3.76 -3.11 -3.72
CA ALA A 113 -2.70 -4.07 -3.49
C ALA A 113 -3.26 -5.35 -2.87
N GLN A 114 -2.87 -6.49 -3.42
CA GLN A 114 -3.29 -7.84 -3.04
C GLN A 114 -2.11 -8.79 -2.99
N GLN A 115 -2.17 -9.81 -2.13
CA GLN A 115 -1.21 -10.90 -2.15
C GLN A 115 -1.75 -12.03 -3.04
N LEU A 116 -1.00 -12.38 -4.06
CA LEU A 116 -1.32 -13.48 -4.97
C LEU A 116 -1.03 -14.84 -4.29
N PRO A 117 -1.61 -15.96 -4.79
CA PRO A 117 -1.39 -17.30 -4.23
C PRO A 117 0.08 -17.75 -4.20
N ASN A 118 0.93 -17.20 -5.06
CA ASN A 118 2.37 -17.46 -5.10
C ASN A 118 3.17 -16.62 -4.07
N GLY A 119 2.51 -15.76 -3.29
CA GLY A 119 3.13 -14.87 -2.30
C GLY A 119 3.51 -13.49 -2.83
N ASN A 120 3.43 -13.26 -4.15
CA ASN A 120 3.75 -11.97 -4.76
C ASN A 120 2.70 -10.90 -4.40
N ILE A 121 3.10 -9.64 -4.49
CA ILE A 121 2.18 -8.51 -4.35
C ILE A 121 1.82 -7.99 -5.74
N LEU A 122 0.52 -7.94 -6.04
CA LEU A 122 0.00 -7.27 -7.23
C LEU A 122 -0.72 -6.00 -6.81
N MET A 123 -0.50 -4.89 -7.52
CA MET A 123 -1.16 -3.62 -7.23
C MET A 123 -1.40 -2.79 -8.50
N TYR A 124 -2.31 -1.82 -8.38
CA TYR A 124 -2.47 -0.77 -9.37
C TYR A 124 -1.63 0.45 -8.97
N ASP A 125 -0.52 0.66 -9.65
CA ASP A 125 0.36 1.82 -9.48
C ASP A 125 -0.14 2.96 -10.36
N ASN A 126 -0.72 3.99 -9.73
CA ASN A 126 -1.26 5.14 -10.44
C ASN A 126 -0.17 5.97 -11.12
N GLY A 127 1.09 5.91 -10.66
CA GLY A 127 2.18 6.71 -11.20
C GLY A 127 1.98 8.21 -10.96
N ARG A 128 1.31 8.59 -9.86
CA ARG A 128 0.94 9.99 -9.57
C ARG A 128 2.16 10.92 -9.69
N LYS A 129 2.01 11.99 -10.47
CA LYS A 129 2.98 13.09 -10.51
C LYS A 129 2.99 13.81 -9.16
N GLY A 130 4.18 14.02 -8.60
CA GLY A 130 4.38 14.67 -7.32
C GLY A 130 5.60 15.59 -7.34
N PRO A 131 5.91 16.29 -6.23
CA PRO A 131 7.05 17.21 -6.16
C PRO A 131 8.40 16.54 -6.47
N PHE A 132 8.52 15.22 -6.24
CA PHE A 132 9.74 14.45 -6.45
C PHE A 132 9.65 13.42 -7.59
N SER A 133 8.57 13.43 -8.37
CA SER A 133 8.40 12.53 -9.51
C SER A 133 7.69 13.22 -10.65
N ALA A 134 8.24 13.09 -11.87
CA ALA A 134 7.59 13.54 -13.09
C ALA A 134 6.23 12.83 -13.34
N GLY A 135 5.93 11.80 -12.55
CA GLY A 135 4.84 10.88 -12.77
C GLY A 135 5.17 9.86 -13.85
N ARG A 136 4.35 8.82 -13.95
CA ARG A 136 4.40 7.84 -15.03
C ARG A 136 2.99 7.41 -15.41
N PRO A 137 2.79 6.81 -16.60
CA PRO A 137 1.53 6.14 -16.91
C PRO A 137 1.17 5.14 -15.81
N SER A 138 -0.13 4.98 -15.57
CA SER A 138 -0.57 3.99 -14.58
C SER A 138 -0.26 2.59 -15.09
N ARG A 139 0.13 1.72 -14.16
CA ARG A 139 0.50 0.34 -14.46
C ARG A 139 -0.07 -0.63 -13.45
N ALA A 140 -0.37 -1.84 -13.91
CA ALA A 140 -0.39 -2.99 -13.02
C ALA A 140 1.07 -3.36 -12.72
N LEU A 141 1.37 -3.67 -11.46
CA LEU A 141 2.72 -3.98 -10.99
C LEU A 141 2.68 -5.22 -10.10
N GLU A 142 3.49 -6.23 -10.44
CA GLU A 142 3.68 -7.43 -9.64
C GLU A 142 5.11 -7.48 -9.08
N LEU A 143 5.21 -7.63 -7.77
CA LEU A 143 6.46 -7.71 -7.02
C LEU A 143 6.59 -9.08 -6.35
N GLN A 144 7.68 -9.79 -6.66
CA GLN A 144 8.11 -10.97 -5.92
C GLN A 144 8.85 -10.55 -4.66
N LEU A 145 8.52 -11.17 -3.53
CA LEU A 145 9.12 -10.84 -2.24
C LEU A 145 10.14 -11.89 -1.81
N ASP A 146 11.28 -11.41 -1.33
CA ASP A 146 12.20 -12.15 -0.48
C ASP A 146 12.15 -11.54 0.92
N LEU A 147 11.51 -12.23 1.85
CA LEU A 147 11.32 -11.76 3.23
C LEU A 147 12.54 -12.03 4.13
N GLU A 148 13.51 -12.83 3.68
CA GLU A 148 14.75 -13.05 4.42
C GLU A 148 15.73 -11.90 4.15
N ASN A 149 15.87 -11.52 2.87
CA ASN A 149 16.74 -10.42 2.45
C ASN A 149 16.03 -9.06 2.39
N MET A 150 14.72 -9.04 2.65
CA MET A 150 13.86 -7.86 2.52
C MET A 150 14.02 -7.18 1.14
N THR A 151 13.81 -7.95 0.08
CA THR A 151 13.82 -7.42 -1.30
C THR A 151 12.48 -7.62 -1.99
N ALA A 152 12.14 -6.67 -2.86
CA ALA A 152 10.94 -6.70 -3.70
C ALA A 152 11.36 -6.54 -5.17
N THR A 153 11.29 -7.63 -5.93
CA THR A 153 11.72 -7.67 -7.33
C THR A 153 10.53 -7.50 -8.25
N LYS A 154 10.59 -6.55 -9.19
CA LYS A 154 9.61 -6.44 -10.27
C LYS A 154 9.69 -7.65 -11.18
N VAL A 155 8.64 -8.48 -11.16
CA VAL A 155 8.56 -9.68 -12.02
C VAL A 155 7.61 -9.49 -13.20
N TRP A 156 6.66 -8.57 -13.08
CA TRP A 156 5.75 -8.24 -14.16
C TRP A 156 5.20 -6.82 -14.01
N SER A 157 4.88 -6.18 -15.14
CA SER A 157 4.12 -4.95 -15.16
C SER A 157 3.37 -4.79 -16.48
N PHE A 158 2.23 -4.12 -16.44
CA PHE A 158 1.48 -3.76 -17.64
C PHE A 158 1.05 -2.30 -17.60
N THR A 159 1.40 -1.57 -18.64
CA THR A 159 0.95 -0.21 -18.91
C THR A 159 0.03 -0.23 -20.12
N HIS A 160 -1.05 0.56 -20.11
CA HIS A 160 -1.94 0.65 -21.27
C HIS A 160 -1.14 1.10 -22.53
N PRO A 161 -1.35 0.52 -23.73
CA PRO A 161 -0.52 0.81 -24.92
C PRO A 161 -0.47 2.29 -25.35
N THR A 162 -1.45 3.09 -24.93
CA THR A 162 -1.51 4.53 -25.19
C THR A 162 -1.06 5.37 -23.98
N ASN A 163 -0.38 4.77 -23.00
CA ASN A 163 0.17 5.42 -21.81
C ASN A 163 -0.87 6.20 -20.99
N LEU A 164 -2.03 5.57 -20.72
CA LEU A 164 -3.07 6.19 -19.91
C LEU A 164 -2.62 6.35 -18.45
N SER A 165 -3.06 7.44 -17.84
CA SER A 165 -2.87 7.72 -16.41
C SER A 165 -4.24 7.87 -15.74
N SER A 166 -4.40 7.22 -14.59
CA SER A 166 -5.46 7.48 -13.64
C SER A 166 -4.88 8.22 -12.44
N ALA A 167 -5.28 9.48 -12.21
CA ALA A 167 -4.74 10.30 -11.12
C ALA A 167 -5.06 9.76 -9.71
N CYS A 168 -6.13 8.99 -9.59
CA CYS A 168 -6.54 8.31 -8.37
C CYS A 168 -7.32 7.04 -8.72
N CYS A 169 -7.62 6.26 -7.68
CA CYS A 169 -8.45 5.07 -7.77
C CYS A 169 -7.89 4.06 -8.79
N GLY A 170 -8.72 3.11 -9.18
CA GLY A 170 -8.33 2.03 -10.08
C GLY A 170 -8.02 0.75 -9.31
N GLY A 171 -7.89 -0.32 -10.08
CA GLY A 171 -7.69 -1.64 -9.55
C GLY A 171 -7.14 -2.56 -10.61
N VAL A 172 -6.61 -3.68 -10.15
CA VAL A 172 -6.13 -4.76 -10.98
C VAL A 172 -6.53 -6.05 -10.30
N GLN A 173 -6.92 -7.05 -11.07
CA GLN A 173 -7.23 -8.35 -10.53
C GLN A 173 -6.69 -9.41 -11.48
N MET A 174 -5.99 -10.40 -10.94
CA MET A 174 -5.70 -11.62 -11.68
C MET A 174 -7.01 -12.38 -11.86
N VAL A 175 -7.34 -12.66 -13.11
CA VAL A 175 -8.48 -13.52 -13.47
C VAL A 175 -7.92 -14.80 -14.09
N ASP A 176 -8.31 -15.94 -13.52
CA ASP A 176 -8.08 -17.22 -14.16
C ASP A 176 -9.01 -17.30 -15.37
N ASN A 177 -8.43 -17.35 -16.57
CA ASN A 177 -9.17 -17.48 -17.81
C ASN A 177 -9.36 -18.96 -18.22
N GLY A 178 -9.04 -19.90 -17.33
CA GLY A 178 -9.15 -21.34 -17.52
C GLY A 178 -8.15 -21.90 -18.53
N LYS A 179 -7.02 -21.23 -18.73
CA LYS A 179 -5.95 -21.62 -19.67
C LYS A 179 -4.59 -21.69 -19.00
#